data_AF-A0A3C0IT03-F1
#
_entry.id   AF-A0A3C0IT03-F1
#
_cell.length_a   1.000
_cell.length_b   1.000
_cell.length_c   1.000
_cell.angle_alpha   90.00
_cell.angle_beta   90.00
_cell.angle_gamma   90.00
#
_symmetry.space_group_name_H-M   'P 1'
#
loop_
_entity.id
_entity.type
_entity.pdbx_description
1 polymer ?
#
loop_
_entity_poly.entity_id
_entity_poly.type
_entity_poly.pdbx_seq_one_letter_code
_entity_poly.pdbx_strand_id
1 'polypeptide(L)'
;LRMPRMRPVSMHAVKAAGYTYDSSINPTWLPGRYNNTHLPRTPYVENDMLRIPASVTPTFRVPLFWLSFKNFPFWFFKTCVASTLAKDGYVCLYFHPWEFTDISTYKQPAYTRKPCGELLQDRLNSLLQWLS
;
A
#
# COMPACT_ATOMS: atom_id res chain seq x y z
N LEU A 1 -1.84 -3.92 13.77
CA LEU A 1 -0.74 -4.68 13.15
C LEU A 1 -0.85 -4.70 11.64
N ARG A 2 0.16 -5.22 10.95
CA ARG A 2 0.04 -5.63 9.54
C ARG A 2 0.68 -7.01 9.31
N MET A 3 -0.07 -7.91 8.70
CA MET A 3 0.35 -9.28 8.44
C MET A 3 1.35 -9.38 7.29
N PRO A 4 2.39 -10.23 7.42
CA PRO A 4 3.25 -10.56 6.29
C PRO A 4 2.42 -11.04 5.10
N ARG A 5 2.70 -10.47 3.93
CA ARG A 5 1.98 -10.75 2.68
C ARG A 5 0.47 -10.48 2.71
N MET A 6 -0.03 -9.65 3.64
CA MET A 6 -1.46 -9.34 3.77
C MET A 6 -2.31 -10.60 3.98
N ARG A 7 -1.77 -11.61 4.68
CA ARG A 7 -2.48 -12.87 4.91
C ARG A 7 -3.69 -12.67 5.84
N PRO A 8 -4.78 -13.45 5.65
CA PRO A 8 -5.86 -13.49 6.62
C PRO A 8 -5.35 -13.88 8.00
N VAL A 9 -5.90 -13.25 9.03
CA VAL A 9 -5.60 -13.54 10.44
C VAL A 9 -6.89 -13.39 11.24
N SER A 10 -7.03 -14.21 12.28
CA SER A 10 -8.18 -14.12 13.19
C SER A 10 -8.17 -12.79 13.94
N MET A 11 -9.21 -11.97 13.79
CA MET A 11 -9.34 -10.71 14.53
C MET A 11 -9.41 -10.92 16.04
N HIS A 12 -9.95 -12.06 16.48
CA HIS A 12 -9.92 -12.45 17.88
C HIS A 12 -8.47 -12.60 18.39
N ALA A 13 -7.61 -13.30 17.62
CA ALA A 13 -6.20 -13.45 17.99
C ALA A 13 -5.44 -12.12 17.96
N VAL A 14 -5.74 -11.25 16.99
CA VAL A 14 -5.17 -9.89 16.91
C VAL A 14 -5.56 -9.06 18.13
N LYS A 15 -6.83 -9.09 18.54
CA LYS A 15 -7.33 -8.40 19.73
C LYS A 15 -6.73 -8.98 21.02
N ALA A 16 -6.67 -10.31 21.13
CA ALA A 16 -6.07 -11.00 22.28
C ALA A 16 -4.57 -10.68 22.44
N ALA A 17 -3.86 -10.40 21.35
CA ALA A 17 -2.49 -9.92 21.36
C ALA A 17 -2.34 -8.42 21.73
N GLY A 18 -3.44 -7.72 22.02
CA GLY A 18 -3.44 -6.32 22.49
C GLY A 18 -3.45 -5.27 21.38
N TYR A 19 -3.65 -5.66 20.11
CA TYR A 19 -3.76 -4.68 19.02
C TYR A 19 -5.16 -4.05 18.97
N THR A 20 -5.19 -2.74 18.71
CA THR A 20 -6.42 -1.95 18.56
C THR A 20 -6.81 -1.69 17.11
N TYR A 21 -5.90 -1.95 16.18
CA TYR A 21 -6.13 -1.80 14.75
C TYR A 21 -5.40 -2.86 13.92
N ASP A 22 -5.84 -3.04 12.67
CA ASP A 22 -5.17 -3.83 11.64
C ASP A 22 -5.10 -3.09 10.29
N SER A 23 -3.97 -3.19 9.61
CA SER A 23 -3.73 -2.63 8.27
C SER A 23 -3.24 -3.70 7.29
N SER A 24 -3.84 -4.90 7.38
CA SER A 24 -3.54 -6.05 6.53
C SER A 24 -4.47 -6.18 5.33
N ILE A 25 -5.39 -5.23 5.15
CA ILE A 25 -6.36 -5.24 4.04
C ILE A 25 -5.78 -4.49 2.86
N ASN A 26 -5.89 -5.12 1.68
CA ASN A 26 -5.66 -4.47 0.40
C ASN A 26 -6.90 -4.70 -0.48
N PRO A 27 -7.80 -3.71 -0.64
CA PRO A 27 -9.12 -3.87 -1.27
C PRO A 27 -9.04 -3.82 -2.80
N THR A 28 -8.19 -4.68 -3.36
CA THR A 28 -7.86 -4.80 -4.79
C THR A 28 -8.03 -6.24 -5.27
N TRP A 29 -7.99 -6.43 -6.59
CA TRP A 29 -7.78 -7.73 -7.20
C TRP A 29 -6.31 -7.87 -7.59
N LEU A 30 -5.65 -8.88 -7.03
CA LEU A 30 -4.27 -9.22 -7.37
C LEU A 30 -4.28 -10.63 -7.98
N PRO A 31 -4.12 -10.76 -9.31
CA PRO A 31 -4.15 -12.04 -10.00
C PRO A 31 -3.20 -13.06 -9.37
N GLY A 32 -3.69 -14.28 -9.16
CA GLY A 32 -2.93 -15.36 -8.51
C GLY A 32 -2.71 -15.20 -7.00
N ARG A 33 -3.31 -14.20 -6.34
CA ARG A 33 -3.22 -14.01 -4.88
C ARG A 33 -4.57 -13.88 -4.17
N TYR A 34 -5.37 -12.87 -4.50
CA TYR A 34 -6.66 -12.62 -3.84
C TYR A 34 -7.54 -11.65 -4.63
N ASN A 35 -8.84 -11.67 -4.33
CA ASN A 35 -9.82 -10.70 -4.84
C ASN A 35 -10.59 -10.06 -3.68
N ASN A 36 -10.20 -8.85 -3.32
CA ASN A 36 -10.75 -8.09 -2.20
C ASN A 36 -11.50 -6.83 -2.66
N THR A 37 -11.97 -6.77 -3.91
CA THR A 37 -12.66 -5.58 -4.45
C THR A 37 -13.98 -5.27 -3.74
N HIS A 38 -14.57 -6.28 -3.09
CA HIS A 38 -15.77 -6.15 -2.25
C HIS A 38 -15.50 -5.48 -0.90
N LEU A 39 -14.24 -5.39 -0.45
CA LEU A 39 -13.89 -4.79 0.84
C LEU A 39 -13.89 -3.25 0.78
N PRO A 40 -14.14 -2.58 1.93
CA PRO A 40 -14.08 -1.13 2.02
C PRO A 40 -12.71 -0.55 1.65
N ARG A 41 -12.71 0.65 1.10
CA ARG A 41 -11.47 1.42 0.81
C ARG A 41 -11.08 2.38 1.91
N THR A 42 -12.03 2.76 2.76
CA THR A 42 -11.86 3.70 3.88
C THR A 42 -11.79 2.95 5.20
N PRO A 43 -11.28 3.57 6.29
CA PRO A 43 -11.23 2.92 7.59
C PRO A 43 -12.63 2.51 8.05
N TYR A 44 -12.73 1.34 8.67
CA TYR A 44 -13.99 0.78 9.16
C TYR A 44 -13.74 -0.09 10.38
N VAL A 45 -14.79 -0.37 11.15
CA VAL A 45 -14.70 -1.26 12.31
C VAL A 45 -15.33 -2.60 11.97
N GLU A 46 -14.63 -3.68 12.30
CA GLU A 46 -15.08 -5.06 12.11
C GLU A 46 -14.65 -5.88 13.33
N ASN A 47 -15.60 -6.52 14.03
CA ASN A 47 -15.34 -7.28 15.26
C ASN A 47 -14.56 -6.48 16.33
N ASP A 48 -14.98 -5.24 16.58
CA ASP A 48 -14.32 -4.25 17.45
C ASP A 48 -12.86 -3.92 17.07
N MET A 49 -12.42 -4.25 15.85
CA MET A 49 -11.10 -3.93 15.35
C MET A 49 -11.20 -2.80 14.34
N LEU A 50 -10.41 -1.73 14.53
CA LEU A 50 -10.24 -0.71 13.50
C LEU A 50 -9.43 -1.30 12.34
N ARG A 51 -10.04 -1.37 11.16
CA ARG A 51 -9.41 -1.83 9.92
C ARG A 51 -9.00 -0.60 9.11
N ILE A 52 -7.73 -0.50 8.74
CA ILE A 52 -7.17 0.59 7.93
C ILE A 52 -6.67 -0.02 6.61
N PRO A 53 -7.48 0.00 5.54
CA PRO A 53 -7.07 -0.55 4.25
C PRO A 53 -5.90 0.21 3.62
N ALA A 54 -5.00 -0.53 2.97
CA ALA A 54 -4.05 0.06 2.04
C ALA A 54 -4.80 0.70 0.87
N SER A 55 -4.36 1.87 0.43
CA SER A 55 -5.11 2.63 -0.56
C SER A 55 -5.06 2.02 -1.96
N VAL A 56 -6.19 2.14 -2.66
CA VAL A 56 -6.38 1.72 -4.04
C VAL A 56 -7.17 2.80 -4.77
N THR A 57 -7.02 2.92 -6.09
CA THR A 57 -7.77 3.92 -6.86
C THR A 57 -9.29 3.71 -6.76
N PRO A 58 -10.11 4.77 -6.80
CA PRO A 58 -11.55 4.65 -6.59
C PRO A 58 -12.29 3.79 -7.61
N THR A 59 -11.94 3.93 -8.89
CA THR A 59 -12.68 3.28 -9.98
C THR A 59 -12.25 1.84 -10.18
N PHE A 60 -10.95 1.62 -10.41
CA PHE A 60 -10.43 0.31 -10.85
C PHE A 60 -9.74 -0.47 -9.73
N ARG A 61 -9.72 0.06 -8.50
CA ARG A 61 -9.04 -0.57 -7.36
C ARG A 61 -7.56 -0.86 -7.65
N VAL A 62 -6.90 -0.01 -8.43
CA VAL A 62 -5.45 -0.15 -8.70
C VAL A 62 -4.69 0.10 -7.40
N PRO A 63 -3.86 -0.83 -6.92
CA PRO A 63 -3.20 -0.68 -5.62
C PRO A 63 -2.18 0.44 -5.63
N LEU A 64 -2.18 1.28 -4.60
CA LEU A 64 -1.21 2.38 -4.41
C LEU A 64 -0.08 1.97 -3.47
N PHE A 65 0.38 0.73 -3.60
CA PHE A 65 1.52 0.20 -2.88
C PHE A 65 2.85 0.48 -3.57
N TRP A 66 3.91 0.01 -2.93
CA TRP A 66 5.30 0.11 -3.33
C TRP A 66 5.62 -0.16 -4.82
N LEU A 67 5.08 -1.23 -5.43
CA LEU A 67 5.32 -1.52 -6.84
C LEU A 67 4.75 -0.45 -7.77
N SER A 68 3.54 0.03 -7.50
CA SER A 68 2.91 1.08 -8.29
C SER A 68 3.67 2.39 -8.15
N PHE A 69 4.08 2.75 -6.93
CA PHE A 69 4.89 3.94 -6.69
C PHE A 69 6.21 3.90 -7.46
N LYS A 70 6.89 2.75 -7.43
CA LYS A 70 8.19 2.52 -8.06
C LYS A 70 8.12 2.51 -9.59
N ASN A 71 7.11 1.88 -10.17
CA ASN A 71 7.09 1.56 -11.60
C ASN A 71 6.19 2.47 -12.45
N PHE A 72 5.20 3.15 -11.87
CA PHE A 72 4.36 4.05 -12.66
C PHE A 72 5.09 5.35 -13.02
N PRO A 73 4.76 5.99 -14.15
CA PRO A 73 5.15 7.38 -14.38
C PRO A 73 4.75 8.26 -13.18
N PHE A 74 5.63 9.16 -12.74
CA PHE A 74 5.41 9.89 -11.48
C PHE A 74 4.13 10.74 -11.51
N TRP A 75 3.90 11.42 -12.62
CA TRP A 75 2.69 12.22 -12.83
C TRP A 75 1.42 11.38 -12.66
N PHE A 76 1.41 10.16 -13.21
CA PHE A 76 0.27 9.25 -13.14
C PHE A 76 0.03 8.77 -11.71
N PHE A 77 1.10 8.42 -10.99
CA PHE A 77 0.99 8.05 -9.58
C PHE A 77 0.41 9.20 -8.74
N LYS A 78 0.85 10.46 -8.97
CA LYS A 78 0.27 11.63 -8.30
C LYS A 78 -1.22 11.80 -8.63
N THR A 79 -1.63 11.61 -9.88
CA THR A 79 -3.06 11.65 -10.26
C THR A 79 -3.87 10.57 -9.53
N CYS A 80 -3.35 9.35 -9.41
CA CYS A 80 -4.00 8.29 -8.64
C CYS A 80 -4.13 8.63 -7.15
N VAL A 81 -3.07 9.18 -6.55
CA VAL A 81 -3.08 9.64 -5.15
C VAL A 81 -4.08 10.79 -4.96
N ALA A 82 -4.06 11.81 -5.81
CA ALA A 82 -4.99 12.94 -5.76
C ALA A 82 -6.45 12.48 -5.87
N SER A 83 -6.75 11.60 -6.83
CA SER A 83 -8.11 11.04 -7.00
C SER A 83 -8.56 10.25 -5.78
N THR A 84 -7.65 9.50 -5.16
CA THR A 84 -7.95 8.72 -3.95
C THR A 84 -8.17 9.64 -2.76
N LEU A 85 -7.32 10.65 -2.55
CA LEU A 85 -7.51 11.67 -1.51
C LEU A 85 -8.83 12.42 -1.67
N ALA A 86 -9.16 12.86 -2.88
CA ALA A 86 -10.39 13.60 -3.15
C ALA A 86 -11.66 12.75 -2.89
N LYS A 87 -11.59 11.43 -3.12
CA LYS A 87 -12.76 10.55 -2.95
C LYS A 87 -12.89 9.95 -1.55
N ASP A 88 -11.76 9.63 -0.92
CA ASP A 88 -11.71 8.86 0.33
C ASP A 88 -11.31 9.71 1.55
N GLY A 89 -10.77 10.93 1.33
CA GLY A 89 -10.31 11.82 2.38
C GLY A 89 -8.94 11.47 2.97
N TYR A 90 -8.32 10.36 2.54
CA TYR A 90 -6.99 9.94 3.02
C TYR A 90 -6.28 9.04 1.99
N VAL A 91 -4.99 8.82 2.21
CA VAL A 91 -4.22 7.80 1.50
C VAL A 91 -3.32 7.03 2.48
N CYS A 92 -3.35 5.71 2.44
CA CYS A 92 -2.49 4.80 3.20
C CYS A 92 -1.50 4.14 2.23
N LEU A 93 -0.29 4.73 2.17
CA LEU A 93 0.83 4.23 1.38
C LEU A 93 1.78 3.43 2.28
N TYR A 94 2.46 2.44 1.73
CA TYR A 94 3.47 1.69 2.45
C TYR A 94 4.64 1.30 1.55
N PHE A 95 5.81 1.24 2.17
CA PHE A 95 7.07 0.93 1.53
C PHE A 95 7.87 -0.03 2.40
N HIS A 96 8.77 -0.80 1.80
CA HIS A 96 9.75 -1.59 2.53
C HIS A 96 11.11 -0.89 2.47
N PRO A 97 11.87 -0.86 3.58
CA PRO A 97 13.18 -0.21 3.61
C PRO A 97 14.15 -0.73 2.52
N TRP A 98 14.10 -2.03 2.23
CA TRP A 98 14.97 -2.65 1.21
C TRP A 98 14.74 -2.11 -0.20
N GLU A 99 13.60 -1.48 -0.48
CA GLU A 99 13.32 -0.91 -1.81
C GLU A 99 14.19 0.29 -2.14
N PHE A 100 14.71 0.95 -1.11
CA PHE A 100 15.62 2.09 -1.18
C PHE A 100 17.09 1.66 -1.13
N THR A 101 17.37 0.37 -1.01
CA THR A 101 18.74 -0.18 -1.02
C THR A 101 19.04 -0.79 -2.39
N ASP A 102 20.28 -0.69 -2.87
CA ASP A 102 20.68 -1.45 -4.06
C ASP A 102 20.80 -2.93 -3.71
N ILE A 103 19.86 -3.71 -4.24
CA ILE A 103 19.79 -5.16 -4.11
C ILE A 103 20.08 -5.86 -5.45
N SER A 104 20.84 -5.21 -6.34
CA SER A 104 21.21 -5.73 -7.66
C SER A 104 21.94 -7.07 -7.61
N THR A 105 22.63 -7.36 -6.50
CA THR A 105 23.31 -8.64 -6.23
C THR A 105 22.35 -9.82 -6.05
N TYR A 106 21.07 -9.57 -5.75
CA TYR A 106 20.06 -10.60 -5.59
C TYR A 106 19.31 -10.87 -6.91
N LYS A 107 18.96 -12.13 -7.15
CA LYS A 107 18.23 -12.60 -8.36
C LYS A 107 16.73 -12.26 -8.29
N GLN A 108 16.39 -10.97 -8.27
CA GLN A 108 15.02 -10.47 -8.29
C GLN A 108 14.70 -9.77 -9.62
N PRO A 109 13.43 -9.78 -10.07
CA PRO A 109 13.03 -9.10 -11.30
C PRO A 109 13.36 -7.60 -11.29
N ALA A 110 13.68 -7.02 -12.45
CA ALA A 110 14.09 -5.61 -12.53
C ALA A 110 13.06 -4.63 -11.94
N TYR A 111 11.77 -4.86 -12.18
CA TYR A 111 10.67 -4.02 -11.68
C TYR A 111 10.50 -4.04 -10.15
N THR A 112 11.11 -5.01 -9.45
CA THR A 112 11.11 -5.02 -7.98
C THR A 112 12.33 -4.30 -7.41
N ARG A 113 13.46 -4.31 -8.11
CA ARG A 113 14.74 -3.76 -7.63
C ARG A 113 15.10 -2.37 -8.18
N LYS A 114 14.52 -1.91 -9.29
CA LYS A 114 14.77 -0.58 -9.88
C LYS A 114 13.48 0.23 -10.07
N PRO A 115 13.51 1.57 -9.92
CA PRO A 115 14.60 2.37 -9.29
C PRO A 115 14.77 2.06 -7.79
N CYS A 116 15.94 2.35 -7.23
CA CYS A 116 16.30 2.20 -5.81
C CYS A 116 17.28 3.31 -5.40
N GLY A 117 17.73 3.35 -4.14
CA GLY A 117 18.70 4.33 -3.68
C GLY A 117 18.15 5.76 -3.68
N GLU A 118 19.05 6.71 -3.94
CA GLU A 118 18.76 8.16 -3.98
C GLU A 118 17.60 8.47 -4.94
N LEU A 119 17.55 7.87 -6.12
CA LEU A 119 16.47 8.10 -7.09
C LEU A 119 15.07 7.82 -6.52
N LEU A 120 14.93 6.75 -5.71
CA LEU A 120 13.64 6.41 -5.11
C LEU A 120 13.36 7.26 -3.87
N GLN A 121 14.40 7.66 -3.13
CA GLN A 121 14.30 8.58 -1.99
C GLN A 121 13.85 9.98 -2.45
N ASP A 122 14.47 10.53 -3.49
CA ASP A 122 14.12 11.83 -4.08
C ASP A 122 12.69 11.83 -4.61
N ARG A 123 12.27 10.73 -5.23
CA ARG A 123 10.88 10.54 -5.66
C ARG A 123 9.92 10.52 -4.47
N LEU A 124 10.27 9.87 -3.36
CA LEU A 124 9.44 9.85 -2.15
C LEU A 124 9.37 11.24 -1.53
N ASN A 125 10.50 11.94 -1.41
CA ASN A 125 10.57 13.31 -0.91
C ASN A 125 9.72 14.25 -1.77
N SER A 126 9.80 14.12 -3.11
CA SER A 126 8.98 14.89 -4.05
C SER A 126 7.48 14.63 -3.86
N LEU A 127 7.09 13.38 -3.55
CA LEU A 127 5.70 13.03 -3.27
C LEU A 127 5.23 13.67 -1.96
N LEU A 128 6.04 13.59 -0.91
CA LEU A 128 5.73 14.17 0.40
C LEU A 128 5.62 15.69 0.33
N GLN A 129 6.55 16.36 -0.36
CA GLN A 129 6.51 17.80 -0.59
C GLN A 129 5.26 18.23 -1.37
N TRP A 130 4.85 17.45 -2.38
CA TRP A 130 3.63 17.72 -3.13
C TRP A 130 2.34 17.49 -2.33
N LEU A 131 2.38 16.63 -1.29
CA LEU A 131 1.25 16.34 -0.40
C LEU A 131 1.14 17.32 0.78
N SER A 132 2.16 18.12 1.04
CA SER A 132 2.22 19.09 2.15
C SER A 132 1.58 20.42 1.74
#